data_AF-A0A926BGL0-F1
#
_entry.id   AF-A0A926BGL0-F1
#
_cell.length_a   1.000
_cell.length_b   1.000
_cell.length_c   1.000
_cell.angle_alpha   90.00
_cell.angle_beta   90.00
_cell.angle_gamma   90.00
#
_symmetry.space_group_name_H-M   'P 1'
#
loop_
_entity.id
_entity.type
_entity.pdbx_description
1 polymer ?
#
loop_
_entity_poly.entity_id
_entity_poly.type
_entity_poly.pdbx_seq_one_letter_code
_entity_poly.pdbx_strand_id
1 'polypeptide(L)' 'MPASDEQKRKIDEWIKSNGRNQYGDKPDTVYAGGNPLFDEMSPQLKDRYEYIIERNPQLKIDSTNGNGK' A
#
# COMPACT_ATOMS: atom_id res chain seq x y z
N MET A 1 12.45 2.49 -1.68
CA MET A 1 12.77 1.79 -2.96
C MET A 1 11.42 1.56 -3.61
N PRO A 2 11.22 2.00 -4.86
CA PRO A 2 9.90 1.90 -5.48
C PRO A 2 9.47 0.43 -5.59
N ALA A 3 8.21 0.14 -5.25
CA ALA A 3 7.65 -1.20 -5.39
C ALA A 3 7.74 -1.66 -6.85
N SER A 4 8.15 -2.91 -7.08
CA SER A 4 8.19 -3.50 -8.43
C SER A 4 6.77 -3.72 -8.97
N ASP A 5 6.59 -3.77 -10.29
CA ASP A 5 5.26 -3.96 -10.91
C ASP A 5 4.53 -5.22 -10.44
N GLU A 6 5.26 -6.31 -10.15
CA GLU A 6 4.68 -7.52 -9.57
C GLU A 6 4.15 -7.28 -8.14
N GLN A 7 4.92 -6.57 -7.30
CA GLN A 7 4.50 -6.22 -5.95
C GLN A 7 3.25 -5.32 -6.00
N LYS A 8 3.23 -4.33 -6.90
CA LYS A 8 2.07 -3.45 -7.11
C LYS A 8 0.81 -4.25 -7.43
N ARG A 9 0.92 -5.22 -8.36
CA ARG A 9 -0.21 -6.11 -8.70
C ARG A 9 -0.71 -6.92 -7.51
N LYS A 10 0.19 -7.55 -6.74
CA LYS A 10 -0.20 -8.32 -5.55
C LYS A 10 -0.87 -7.45 -4.49
N ILE A 11 -0.40 -6.21 -4.33
CA ILE A 11 -1.02 -5.22 -3.44
C ILE A 11 -2.43 -4.87 -3.93
N ASP A 12 -2.60 -4.56 -5.22
CA ASP A 12 -3.93 -4.24 -5.78
C ASP A 12 -4.92 -5.41 -5.66
N GLU A 13 -4.46 -6.65 -5.88
CA GLU A 13 -5.28 -7.85 -5.67
C GLU A 13 -5.66 -8.03 -4.20
N TRP A 14 -4.71 -7.84 -3.28
CA TRP A 14 -4.97 -7.89 -1.85
C TRP A 14 -5.99 -6.82 -1.43
N ILE A 15 -5.87 -5.59 -1.94
CA ILE A 15 -6.82 -4.50 -1.66
C ILE A 15 -8.22 -4.91 -2.08
N LYS A 16 -8.37 -5.38 -3.32
CA LYS A 16 -9.68 -5.80 -3.87
C LYS A 16 -10.27 -6.98 -3.11
N SER A 17 -9.47 -7.99 -2.81
CA SER A 17 -9.89 -9.20 -2.10
C SER A 17 -10.34 -8.91 -0.66
N ASN A 18 -9.70 -7.94 0.01
CA ASN A 18 -10.01 -7.56 1.38
C ASN A 18 -11.06 -6.44 1.49
N GLY A 19 -11.62 -5.96 0.38
CA GLY A 19 -12.59 -4.85 0.39
C GLY A 19 -12.01 -3.54 0.95
N ARG A 20 -10.71 -3.31 0.73
CA ARG A 20 -9.98 -2.14 1.23
C ARG A 20 -10.08 -0.97 0.25
N ASN A 21 -9.79 0.23 0.75
CA ASN A 21 -9.71 1.40 -0.11
C ASN A 21 -8.41 1.38 -0.96
N GLN A 22 -8.29 2.35 -1.86
CA GLN A 22 -7.14 2.48 -2.79
C GLN A 22 -5.77 2.65 -2.10
N TYR A 23 -5.74 2.92 -0.80
CA TYR A 23 -4.53 3.05 0.01
C TYR A 23 -4.32 1.85 0.96
N GLY A 24 -5.09 0.77 0.78
CA GLY A 24 -4.97 -0.43 1.61
C GLY A 24 -5.51 -0.28 3.03
N ASP A 25 -6.21 0.81 3.34
CA ASP A 25 -6.90 1.00 4.61
C ASP A 25 -8.35 0.50 4.54
N LYS A 26 -9.06 0.56 5.66
CA LYS A 26 -10.49 0.23 5.72
C LYS A 26 -11.29 1.16 4.79
N PRO A 27 -12.39 0.70 4.18
CA PRO A 27 -13.20 1.52 3.27
C PRO A 27 -13.74 2.79 3.95
N ASP A 28 -14.06 2.73 5.24
CA ASP A 28 -14.56 3.86 6.04
C ASP A 28 -13.44 4.77 6.60
N THR A 29 -12.20 4.63 6.13
CA THR A 29 -11.09 5.46 6.62
C THR A 29 -11.23 6.89 6.12
N VAL A 30 -11.29 7.84 7.04
CA VAL A 30 -11.29 9.28 6.73
C VAL A 30 -9.88 9.83 6.93
N TYR A 31 -9.36 10.50 5.90
CA TYR A 31 -8.05 11.14 5.94
C TYR A 31 -8.21 12.60 6.33
N ALA A 32 -7.70 12.98 7.50
CA ALA A 32 -7.58 14.38 7.88
C ALA A 32 -6.65 15.08 6.88
N GLY A 33 -7.17 16.01 6.08
CA GLY A 33 -6.44 16.63 4.97
C GLY A 33 -6.73 16.04 3.58
N GLY A 34 -7.64 15.06 3.46
CA GLY A 34 -8.15 14.54 2.18
C GLY A 34 -7.22 13.57 1.44
N ASN A 35 -5.90 13.70 1.57
CA ASN A 35 -4.94 12.79 0.94
C ASN A 35 -3.88 12.30 1.94
N PRO A 36 -3.84 10.98 2.25
CA PRO A 36 -2.82 10.41 3.16
C PRO A 36 -1.40 10.43 2.59
N LEU A 37 -1.24 10.64 1.28
CA LEU A 37 0.05 10.71 0.61
C LEU A 37 0.62 12.13 0.57
N PHE A 38 -0.19 13.12 0.97
CA PHE A 38 0.24 14.51 1.04
C PHE A 38 0.87 14.74 2.41
N ASP A 39 2.18 14.94 2.41
CA ASP A 39 2.93 15.31 3.60
C ASP A 39 3.31 16.79 3.46
N GLU A 40 2.67 17.66 4.25
CA GLU A 40 2.91 19.11 4.22
C GLU A 40 4.34 19.49 4.60
N MET A 41 5.08 18.58 5.23
CA MET A 41 6.47 18.78 5.64
C MET A 41 7.47 18.28 4.59
N SER A 42 7.02 17.52 3.57
CA SER A 42 7.87 17.01 2.51
C SER A 42 7.40 17.47 1.11
N PRO A 43 8.27 18.11 0.31
CA PRO A 43 7.95 18.45 -1.08
C PRO A 43 7.85 17.23 -2.01
N GLN A 44 7.93 16.00 -1.46
CA GLN A 44 7.84 14.75 -2.20
C GLN A 44 6.54 14.03 -1.83
N LEU A 45 5.68 13.83 -2.83
CA LEU A 45 4.52 12.94 -2.73
C LEU A 45 5.02 11.54 -2.37
N LYS A 46 4.52 11.00 -1.26
CA LYS A 46 4.82 9.62 -0.88
C LYS A 46 4.19 8.69 -1.91
N ASP A 47 4.98 7.74 -2.42
CA ASP A 47 4.44 6.75 -3.35
C ASP A 47 3.34 5.94 -2.65
N ARG A 48 2.20 5.76 -3.35
CA ARG A 48 1.03 5.05 -2.83
C ARG A 48 1.40 3.67 -2.29
N TYR A 49 2.24 2.94 -3.00
CA TYR A 49 2.62 1.59 -2.62
C TYR A 49 3.61 1.60 -1.45
N GLU A 50 4.51 2.57 -1.38
CA GLU A 50 5.36 2.75 -0.20
C GLU A 50 4.52 3.02 1.06
N TYR A 51 3.49 3.88 0.97
CA TYR A 51 2.54 4.10 2.05
C TYR A 51 1.82 2.81 2.48
N ILE A 52 1.29 2.06 1.50
CA ILE A 52 0.57 0.80 1.76
C ILE A 52 1.48 -0.22 2.46
N ILE A 53 2.71 -0.38 1.98
CA ILE A 53 3.68 -1.35 2.51
C ILE A 53 4.15 -0.97 3.91
N GLU A 54 4.37 0.32 4.18
CA GLU A 54 4.73 0.78 5.52
C GLU A 54 3.64 0.49 6.56
N ARG A 55 2.37 0.69 6.19
CA ARG A 55 1.23 0.39 7.08
C ARG A 55 0.91 -1.09 7.17
N ASN A 56 1.21 -1.85 6.12
CA ASN A 56 0.93 -3.27 6.03
C ASN A 56 2.25 -4.01 5.75
N PRO A 57 3.14 -4.14 6.75
CA PRO A 57 4.45 -4.76 6.55
C PRO A 57 4.36 -6.22 6.10
N GLN A 58 3.22 -6.89 6.29
CA GLN A 58 2.92 -8.22 5.72
C GLN A 58 2.92 -8.25 4.17
N LEU A 59 2.76 -7.09 3.53
CA LEU A 59 2.82 -6.93 2.08
C LEU A 59 4.25 -6.61 1.61
N LYS A 60 5.23 -6.47 2.52
CA LYS A 60 6.64 -6.56 2.12
C LYS A 60 6.85 -7.96 1.60
N ILE A 61 6.76 -8.08 0.29
CA ILE A 61 7.13 -9.29 -0.40
C ILE A 61 8.64 -9.26 -0.45
N ASP A 62 9.27 -9.71 0.63
CA ASP A 62 10.59 -10.30 0.55
C ASP A 62 10.49 -11.37 -0.54
N SER A 63 11.43 -11.38 -1.50
CA SER A 63 11.50 -12.35 -2.60
C SER A 63 11.73 -13.81 -2.14
N THR A 64 11.37 -14.12 -0.89
CA THR A 64 11.50 -15.38 -0.18
C THR A 64 10.16 -15.71 0.47
N ASN A 65 9.20 -16.17 -0.33
CA ASN A 65 8.46 -17.40 -0.02
C ASN A 65 7.44 -17.70 -1.12
N GLY A 66 7.82 -18.61 -2.01
CA GLY A 66 6.85 -19.56 -2.52
C GLY A 66 6.39 -20.45 -1.36
N ASN A 67 5.11 -20.43 -1.06
CA ASN A 67 4.37 -21.47 -0.34
C ASN A 67 2.93 -21.29 -0.86
N GLY A 68 2.43 -22.08 -1.82
CA GLY A 68 2.43 -23.53 -1.77
C GLY A 68 1.27 -23.99 -0.88
N LYS A 69 0.03 -23.88 -1.38
CA LYS A 69 -0.99 -24.92 -1.24
C LYS A 69 -2.13 -24.70 -2.23
#